data_AF-A0A1J7C6Z2-F1
#
_entry.id   AF-A0A1J7C6Z2-F1
#
_cell.length_a   1.000
_cell.length_b   1.000
_cell.length_c   1.000
_cell.angle_alpha   90.00
_cell.angle_beta   90.00
_cell.angle_gamma   90.00
#
_symmetry.space_group_name_H-M   'P 1'
#
loop_
_entity.id
_entity.type
_entity.pdbx_description
1 polymer ?
#
loop_
_entity_poly.entity_id
_entity_poly.type
_entity_poly.pdbx_seq_one_letter_code
_entity_poly.pdbx_strand_id
1 'polypeptide(L)' 'MSINTAPLDELVDGLKGIGPKKGQAIIDYREQHGPFERIEDLEKVKGIGPATMARIKDCLKL' A
#
# COMPACT_ATOMS: atom_id res chain seq x y z
N MET A 1 6.96 -7.98 -1.07
CA MET A 1 7.28 -6.59 -0.69
C MET A 1 6.73 -6.32 0.69
N SER A 2 7.50 -5.75 1.63
CA SER A 2 6.99 -5.39 2.95
C SER A 2 6.31 -4.03 2.89
N ILE A 3 5.00 -3.98 3.19
CA ILE A 3 4.20 -2.76 3.07
C ILE A 3 4.53 -1.72 4.15
N ASN A 4 5.04 -2.17 5.30
CA ASN A 4 5.37 -1.29 6.42
C ASN A 4 6.72 -0.58 6.25
N THR A 5 7.61 -1.10 5.39
CA THR A 5 8.96 -0.55 5.23
C THR A 5 9.30 -0.14 3.80
N ALA A 6 8.56 -0.58 2.79
CA ALA A 6 8.88 -0.25 1.39
C ALA A 6 8.89 1.28 1.17
N PRO A 7 9.92 1.83 0.49
CA PRO A 7 9.96 3.21 0.06
C PRO A 7 9.01 3.47 -1.12
N LEU A 8 8.76 4.74 -1.43
CA LEU A 8 7.79 5.14 -2.46
C LEU A 8 8.09 4.51 -3.82
N ASP A 9 9.34 4.55 -4.26
CA ASP A 9 9.74 4.03 -5.58
C ASP A 9 9.48 2.52 -5.68
N GLU A 10 9.78 1.77 -4.62
CA GLU A 10 9.50 0.32 -4.57
C GLU A 10 7.99 0.05 -4.65
N LEU A 11 7.17 0.83 -3.93
CA LEU A 11 5.71 0.70 -3.99
C LEU A 11 5.16 0.99 -5.39
N VAL A 12 5.69 2.00 -6.08
CA VAL A 12 5.24 2.41 -7.42
C VAL A 12 5.66 1.40 -8.47
N ASP A 13 6.90 0.90 -8.40
CA ASP A 13 7.44 -0.02 -9.40
C ASP A 13 6.92 -1.44 -9.23
N GLY A 14 6.71 -1.88 -7.98
CA GLY A 14 6.32 -3.26 -7.68
C GLY A 14 4.81 -3.52 -7.61
N LEU A 15 3.96 -2.50 -7.49
CA LEU A 15 2.51 -2.68 -7.31
C LEU A 15 1.72 -2.13 -8.50
N LYS A 16 1.21 -3.04 -9.32
CA LYS A 16 0.42 -2.69 -10.51
C LYS A 16 -0.84 -1.88 -10.14
N GLY A 17 -0.89 -0.63 -10.57
CA GLY A 17 -2.01 0.27 -10.31
C GLY A 17 -1.84 1.17 -9.08
N ILE A 18 -0.66 1.14 -8.46
CA ILE A 18 -0.19 2.11 -7.47
C ILE A 18 0.77 3.05 -8.18
N GLY A 19 0.31 4.29 -8.41
CA GLY A 19 1.18 5.38 -8.85
C GLY A 19 1.65 6.23 -7.66
N PRO A 20 2.48 7.26 -7.90
CA PRO A 20 3.10 8.07 -6.84
C PRO A 20 2.12 8.60 -5.79
N LYS A 21 0.93 9.05 -6.21
CA LYS A 21 -0.11 9.54 -5.28
C LYS A 21 -0.62 8.46 -4.32
N LYS A 22 -0.83 7.23 -4.82
CA LYS A 22 -1.32 6.12 -3.99
C LYS A 22 -0.20 5.55 -3.13
N GLY A 23 1.02 5.46 -3.66
CA GLY A 23 2.20 5.06 -2.90
C GLY A 23 2.45 6.00 -1.71
N GLN A 24 2.37 7.32 -1.95
CA GLN A 24 2.50 8.29 -0.87
C GLN A 24 1.39 8.16 0.17
N ALA A 25 0.14 7.94 -0.26
CA ALA A 25 -0.97 7.74 0.67
C ALA A 25 -0.78 6.51 1.59
N ILE A 26 -0.11 5.45 1.12
CA ILE A 26 0.24 4.28 1.95
C ILE A 26 1.25 4.67 3.03
N ILE A 27 2.30 5.42 2.64
CA ILE A 27 3.34 5.88 3.55
C ILE A 27 2.74 6.81 4.61
N ASP A 28 1.98 7.82 4.17
CA ASP A 28 1.32 8.77 5.07
C ASP A 28 0.40 8.05 6.06
N TYR A 29 -0.33 7.02 5.58
CA TYR A 29 -1.23 6.24 6.44
C TYR A 29 -0.47 5.52 7.54
N ARG A 30 0.61 4.79 7.21
CA ARG A 30 1.40 4.04 8.22
C ARG A 30 2.17 4.96 9.16
N GLU A 31 2.53 6.16 8.74
CA GLU A 31 3.14 7.17 9.60
C GLU A 31 2.14 7.78 10.59
N GLN A 32 0.88 7.98 10.17
CA GLN A 32 -0.15 8.60 11.00
C GLN A 32 -0.88 7.60 11.93
N HIS A 33 -1.09 6.37 11.47
CA HIS A 33 -1.91 5.37 12.16
C HIS A 33 -1.08 4.23 12.75
N GLY A 34 0.23 4.20 12.48
CA GLY A 34 1.10 3.08 12.79
C GLY A 34 1.12 2.02 11.68
N PRO A 35 1.92 0.96 11.85
CA PRO A 35 2.07 -0.08 10.84
C PRO A 35 0.74 -0.78 10.55
N PHE A 36 0.58 -1.25 9.32
CA PHE A 36 -0.51 -2.15 8.94
C PHE A 36 -0.33 -3.48 9.68
N GLU A 37 -1.40 -3.97 10.32
CA GLU A 37 -1.43 -5.27 10.99
C GLU A 37 -1.89 -6.37 10.04
N ARG A 38 -2.64 -6.00 8.99
CA ARG A 38 -3.18 -6.90 7.97
C ARG A 38 -3.09 -6.25 6.60
N ILE A 39 -2.98 -7.08 5.55
CA ILE A 39 -2.97 -6.58 4.17
C ILE A 39 -4.28 -5.86 3.84
N GLU A 40 -5.40 -6.32 4.40
CA GLU A 40 -6.72 -5.72 4.21
C GLU A 40 -6.80 -4.28 4.74
N ASP A 41 -5.95 -3.89 5.70
CA ASP A 41 -5.95 -2.53 6.26
C ASP A 41 -5.59 -1.48 5.21
N LEU A 42 -4.93 -1.86 4.12
CA LEU A 42 -4.67 -0.97 2.99
C LEU A 42 -5.95 -0.43 2.33
N GLU A 43 -7.12 -1.06 2.49
CA GLU A 43 -8.39 -0.50 2.01
C GLU A 43 -8.82 0.76 2.78
N LYS A 44 -8.22 1.01 3.95
CA LYS A 44 -8.42 2.25 4.72
C LYS A 44 -7.65 3.42 4.10
N VAL A 45 -6.70 3.16 3.20
CA VAL A 45 -5.92 4.17 2.50
C VAL A 45 -6.74 4.78 1.36
N LYS A 46 -6.89 6.09 1.36
CA LYS A 46 -7.63 6.83 0.32
C LYS A 46 -7.08 6.51 -1.07
N GLY A 47 -7.94 5.98 -1.94
CA GLY A 47 -7.59 5.62 -3.31
C GLY A 47 -7.15 4.16 -3.52
N ILE A 48 -7.11 3.36 -2.44
CA ILE A 48 -6.97 1.90 -2.51
C ILE A 48 -8.34 1.29 -2.20
N GLY A 49 -9.10 1.03 -3.27
CA GLY A 49 -10.35 0.28 -3.17
C GLY A 49 -10.18 -1.19 -3.53
N PRO A 50 -11.27 -1.99 -3.47
CA PRO A 50 -11.24 -3.44 -3.71
C PRO A 50 -10.61 -3.84 -5.06
N ALA A 51 -10.84 -3.04 -6.11
CA ALA A 51 -10.24 -3.29 -7.43
C ALA A 51 -8.71 -3.10 -7.46
N THR A 52 -8.18 -2.20 -6.64
CA THR A 52 -6.72 -2.04 -6.49
C THR A 52 -6.19 -3.16 -5.60
N MET A 53 -6.86 -3.46 -4.48
CA MET A 53 -6.50 -4.53 -3.56
C MET A 53 -6.38 -5.89 -4.26
N ALA A 54 -7.38 -6.25 -5.08
CA ALA A 54 -7.39 -7.50 -5.84
C ALA A 54 -6.21 -7.68 -6.79
N ARG A 55 -5.55 -6.59 -7.20
CA ARG A 55 -4.38 -6.62 -8.09
C ARG A 55 -3.05 -6.74 -7.38
N ILE A 56 -2.98 -6.33 -6.11
CA ILE A 56 -1.70 -6.15 -5.39
C ILE A 56 -1.55 -7.08 -4.19
N LYS A 57 -2.66 -7.56 -3.61
CA LYS A 57 -2.67 -8.32 -2.35
C LYS A 57 -1.70 -9.52 -2.34
N ASP A 58 -1.58 -10.22 -3.46
CA ASP A 58 -0.77 -11.44 -3.55
C ASP A 58 0.75 -11.16 -3.61
N CYS A 59 1.15 -9.91 -3.88
CA CYS A 59 2.55 -9.47 -3.91
C CYS A 59 3.04 -8.89 -2.57
N LEU A 60 2.11 -8.70 -1.63
CA LEU A 60 2.36 -7.98 -0.38
C LEU A 60 2.69 -8.92 0.77
N LYS A 61 3.49 -8.38 1.68
CA LYS A 61 3.82 -8.92 3.00
C LYS A 61 3.75 -7.76 3.99
N LEU A 62 3.54 -8.06 5.26
CA LEU A 62 3.58 -7.04 6.32
C LEU A 62 5.01 -6.51 6.51
#